data_AF-A0A958MAC8-F1
#
_entry.id   AF-A0A958MAC8-F1
#
_cell.length_a   1.000
_cell.length_b   1.000
_cell.length_c   1.000
_cell.angle_alpha   90.00
_cell.angle_beta   90.00
_cell.angle_gamma   90.00
#
_symmetry.space_group_name_H-M   'P 1'
#
loop_
_entity.id
_entity.type
_entity.pdbx_description
1 polymer ?
#
loop_
_entity_poly.entity_id
_entity_poly.type
_entity_poly.pdbx_seq_one_letter_code
_entity_poly.pdbx_strand_id
1 'polypeptide(L)'
;SIQQLSFEEVLSEASRMMEDSKGDLFWNSFVNLAELSSLAIQTSHFVSTYFTSYRPDHMDLLPEDVKIRLENLRHRCKTILDNKVLAERFVVKYINLTTVYGGLLLLGDKQKVKECVNVLEGMLLFYQQVAFHSGIDPVYTTLIMANFCLEDYEQIEKNYRRYKKSTKGKTVNSENDLTIHAYYYAAKWRENGRNQYVKKLAEVIEQTFEKHNLEKTRKNLLDIVAYYKIPVELANMENNSYF
;
A
#
# COMPACT_ATOMS: atom_id res chain seq x y z
N SER A 1 4.10 0.57 31.14
CA SER A 1 4.53 1.62 30.21
C SER A 1 5.09 0.93 28.99
N ILE A 2 4.32 0.86 27.90
CA ILE A 2 4.76 0.19 26.66
C ILE A 2 5.57 1.25 25.90
N GLN A 3 6.86 1.00 25.70
CA GLN A 3 7.74 1.87 24.90
C GLN A 3 7.12 2.08 23.52
N GLN A 4 6.67 3.30 23.25
CA GLN A 4 6.47 3.77 21.88
C GLN A 4 7.87 3.95 21.29
N LEU A 5 8.35 2.94 20.56
CA LEU A 5 9.52 3.11 19.68
C LEU A 5 9.17 4.16 18.64
N SER A 6 10.06 5.11 18.42
CA SER A 6 9.94 6.05 17.31
C SER A 6 9.99 5.26 15.99
N PHE A 7 9.26 5.73 14.97
CA PHE A 7 9.19 5.02 13.69
C PHE A 7 10.57 4.90 13.01
N GLU A 8 11.46 5.86 13.28
CA GLU A 8 12.86 5.83 12.83
C GLU A 8 13.67 4.71 13.49
N GLU A 9 13.47 4.46 14.78
CA GLU A 9 14.08 3.30 15.47
C GLU A 9 13.57 1.99 14.89
N VAL A 10 12.27 1.90 14.55
CA VAL A 10 11.69 0.71 13.90
C VAL A 10 12.31 0.48 12.51
N LEU A 11 12.58 1.54 11.75
CA LEU A 11 13.24 1.45 10.45
C LEU A 11 14.71 1.06 10.55
N SER A 12 15.43 1.63 11.52
CA SER A 12 16.81 1.26 11.81
C SER A 12 16.90 -0.20 12.21
N GLU A 13 16.00 -0.66 13.08
CA GLU A 13 15.93 -2.06 13.50
C GLU A 13 15.59 -2.98 12.33
N ALA A 14 14.60 -2.64 11.51
CA ALA A 14 14.26 -3.41 10.31
C ALA A 14 15.46 -3.53 9.35
N SER A 15 16.24 -2.45 9.19
CA SER A 15 17.46 -2.46 8.37
C SER A 15 18.54 -3.36 8.97
N ARG A 16 18.75 -3.29 10.29
CA ARG A 16 19.68 -4.16 11.03
C ARG A 16 19.29 -5.63 10.92
N MET A 17 18.01 -5.96 11.11
CA MET A 17 17.49 -7.32 10.92
C MET A 17 17.80 -7.87 9.52
N MET A 18 17.72 -7.04 8.48
CA MET A 18 18.06 -7.43 7.12
C MET A 18 19.57 -7.75 6.98
N GLU A 19 20.44 -6.98 7.64
CA GLU A 19 21.88 -7.20 7.65
C GLU A 19 22.27 -8.46 8.44
N ASP A 20 21.76 -8.60 9.67
CA ASP A 20 22.03 -9.73 10.55
C ASP A 20 21.55 -11.06 9.94
N SER A 21 20.43 -11.01 9.21
CA SER A 21 19.87 -12.18 8.52
C SER A 21 20.80 -12.79 7.45
N LYS A 22 21.84 -12.06 7.02
CA LYS A 22 22.88 -12.59 6.12
C LYS A 22 23.87 -13.52 6.83
N GLY A 23 24.04 -13.38 8.15
CA GLY A 23 24.94 -14.19 8.99
C GLY A 23 24.30 -15.47 9.53
N ASP A 24 22.98 -15.49 9.69
CA ASP A 24 22.21 -16.63 10.23
C ASP A 24 21.94 -17.74 9.18
N LEU A 25 22.98 -18.09 8.41
CA LEU A 25 22.97 -19.18 7.42
C LEU A 25 22.82 -20.58 8.04
N PHE A 26 22.68 -20.70 9.37
CA PHE A 26 22.70 -21.99 10.06
C PHE A 26 21.38 -22.76 10.00
N TRP A 27 20.30 -22.17 9.50
CA TRP A 27 19.08 -22.90 9.21
C TRP A 27 18.63 -22.61 7.79
N ASN A 28 18.69 -23.63 6.93
CA ASN A 28 17.84 -23.81 5.76
C ASN A 28 16.35 -23.90 6.16
N SER A 29 15.86 -22.98 7.01
CA SER A 29 14.46 -22.61 7.00
C SER A 29 14.27 -21.99 5.61
N PHE A 30 13.54 -22.67 4.73
CA PHE A 30 13.38 -22.29 3.32
C PHE A 30 12.81 -20.87 3.12
N VAL A 31 12.42 -20.18 4.20
CA VAL A 31 11.86 -18.83 4.22
C VAL A 31 12.42 -18.04 5.41
N ASN A 32 13.22 -17.00 5.13
CA ASN A 32 13.76 -16.09 6.15
C ASN A 32 12.68 -15.12 6.65
N LEU A 33 12.04 -15.44 7.77
CA LEU A 33 10.90 -14.65 8.29
C LEU A 33 11.28 -13.25 8.78
N ALA A 34 12.50 -13.08 9.31
CA ALA A 34 13.00 -11.78 9.74
C ALA A 34 13.16 -10.85 8.53
N GLU A 35 13.75 -11.37 7.45
CA GLU A 35 13.89 -10.65 6.19
C GLU A 35 12.53 -10.28 5.58
N LEU A 36 11.57 -11.22 5.51
CA LEU A 36 10.23 -10.92 4.98
C LEU A 36 9.51 -9.84 5.79
N SER A 37 9.64 -9.88 7.12
CA SER A 37 9.05 -8.87 8.00
C SER A 37 9.69 -7.50 7.80
N SER A 38 11.02 -7.47 7.68
CA SER A 38 11.77 -6.24 7.40
C SER A 38 11.35 -5.61 6.07
N LEU A 39 11.24 -6.40 5.00
CA LEU A 39 10.77 -5.94 3.69
C LEU A 39 9.36 -5.33 3.78
N ALA A 40 8.45 -5.97 4.53
CA ALA A 40 7.10 -5.48 4.71
C ALA A 40 7.05 -4.14 5.46
N ILE A 41 7.79 -4.00 6.57
CA ILE A 41 7.85 -2.77 7.38
C ILE A 41 8.42 -1.63 6.55
N GLN A 42 9.56 -1.84 5.88
CA GLN A 42 10.18 -0.83 5.02
C GLN A 42 9.25 -0.42 3.89
N THR A 43 8.59 -1.37 3.23
CA THR A 43 7.64 -1.06 2.15
C THR A 43 6.47 -0.22 2.65
N SER A 44 5.87 -0.59 3.79
CA SER A 44 4.78 0.18 4.39
C SER A 44 5.21 1.61 4.74
N HIS A 45 6.43 1.78 5.26
CA HIS A 45 7.01 3.10 5.49
C HIS A 45 7.13 3.90 4.20
N PHE A 46 7.75 3.33 3.17
CA PHE A 46 7.99 4.04 1.93
C PHE A 46 6.67 4.41 1.25
N VAL A 47 5.67 3.52 1.24
CA VAL A 47 4.35 3.81 0.68
C VAL A 47 3.66 4.93 1.47
N SER A 48 3.66 4.86 2.80
CA SER A 48 3.01 5.89 3.62
C SER A 48 3.68 7.27 3.52
N THR A 49 4.96 7.32 3.17
CA THR A 49 5.77 8.55 3.22
C THR A 49 5.99 9.18 1.84
N TYR A 50 6.17 8.37 0.80
CA TYR A 50 6.61 8.83 -0.52
C TYR A 50 5.61 8.56 -1.65
N PHE A 51 4.43 8.01 -1.34
CA PHE A 51 3.44 7.73 -2.38
C PHE A 51 2.92 9.00 -3.03
N THR A 52 3.40 9.25 -4.24
CA THR A 52 2.99 10.36 -5.11
C THR A 52 2.93 9.94 -6.57
N SER A 53 2.92 8.64 -6.86
CA SER A 53 3.00 8.05 -8.20
C SER A 53 1.84 8.39 -9.13
N TYR A 54 0.77 8.97 -8.59
CA TYR A 54 -0.33 9.56 -9.36
C TYR A 54 0.06 10.88 -10.03
N ARG A 55 1.21 11.48 -9.66
CA ARG A 55 1.74 12.70 -10.24
C ARG A 55 2.76 12.42 -11.35
N PRO A 56 2.79 13.21 -12.44
CA PRO A 56 3.80 13.08 -13.49
C PRO A 56 5.24 13.30 -13.00
N ASP A 57 5.44 14.15 -11.99
CA ASP A 57 6.73 14.54 -11.41
C ASP A 57 7.18 13.62 -10.26
N HIS A 58 6.49 12.48 -10.01
CA HIS A 58 6.79 11.58 -8.90
C HIS A 58 8.28 11.21 -8.78
N MET A 59 8.89 10.82 -9.91
CA MET A 59 10.29 10.39 -9.91
C MET A 59 11.27 11.53 -9.58
N ASP A 60 10.86 12.78 -9.79
CA ASP A 60 11.68 13.96 -9.46
C ASP A 60 11.53 14.36 -7.98
N LEU A 61 10.39 14.03 -7.37
CA LEU A 61 10.10 14.29 -5.96
C LEU A 61 10.79 13.31 -5.00
N LEU A 62 11.21 12.14 -5.49
CA LEU A 62 11.89 11.14 -4.68
C LEU A 62 13.35 11.54 -4.43
N PRO A 63 13.82 11.54 -3.16
CA PRO A 63 15.25 11.62 -2.85
C PRO A 63 16.06 10.50 -3.51
N GLU A 64 17.31 10.77 -3.88
CA GLU A 64 18.15 9.82 -4.62
C GLU A 64 18.48 8.56 -3.80
N ASP A 65 18.74 8.72 -2.50
CA ASP A 65 18.94 7.62 -1.55
C ASP A 65 17.70 6.73 -1.44
N VAL A 66 16.50 7.33 -1.46
CA VAL A 66 15.23 6.61 -1.47
C VAL A 66 15.06 5.81 -2.76
N LYS A 67 15.40 6.38 -3.93
CA LYS A 67 15.34 5.65 -5.22
C LYS A 67 16.24 4.42 -5.19
N ILE A 68 17.50 4.58 -4.75
CA ILE A 68 18.46 3.49 -4.63
C ILE A 68 17.93 2.41 -3.68
N ARG A 69 17.36 2.82 -2.53
CA ARG A 69 16.81 1.88 -1.56
C ARG A 69 15.61 1.11 -2.12
N LEU A 70 14.70 1.78 -2.83
CA LEU A 70 13.55 1.14 -3.47
C LEU A 70 13.99 0.12 -4.52
N GLU A 71 14.96 0.44 -5.38
CA GLU A 71 15.48 -0.52 -6.36
C GLU A 71 16.15 -1.73 -5.70
N ASN A 72 16.94 -1.52 -4.64
CA ASN A 72 17.53 -2.62 -3.88
C ASN A 72 16.47 -3.54 -3.26
N LEU A 73 15.42 -2.97 -2.67
CA LEU A 73 14.30 -3.73 -2.10
C LEU A 73 13.51 -4.49 -3.18
N ARG A 74 13.25 -3.85 -4.32
CA ARG A 74 12.58 -4.50 -5.47
C ARG A 74 13.39 -5.70 -5.97
N HIS A 75 14.69 -5.51 -6.18
CA HIS A 75 15.58 -6.58 -6.59
C HIS A 75 15.56 -7.73 -5.58
N ARG A 76 15.66 -7.42 -4.28
CA ARG A 76 15.66 -8.44 -3.23
C ARG A 76 14.35 -9.21 -3.15
N CYS A 77 13.20 -8.52 -3.20
CA CYS A 77 11.89 -9.16 -3.27
C CYS A 77 11.80 -10.10 -4.47
N LYS A 78 12.24 -9.66 -5.65
CA LYS A 78 12.23 -10.47 -6.88
C LYS A 78 13.08 -11.72 -6.75
N THR A 79 14.31 -11.61 -6.22
CA THR A 79 15.17 -12.78 -5.96
C THR A 79 14.51 -13.82 -5.07
N ILE A 80 13.79 -13.38 -4.04
CA ILE A 80 13.08 -14.30 -3.13
C ILE A 80 11.85 -14.90 -3.81
N LEU A 81 11.11 -14.12 -4.61
CA LEU A 81 9.93 -14.57 -5.36
C LEU A 81 10.27 -15.57 -6.48
N ASP A 82 11.46 -15.48 -7.07
CA ASP A 82 11.94 -16.42 -8.10
C ASP A 82 12.21 -17.83 -7.53
N ASN A 83 12.15 -18.01 -6.21
CA ASN A 83 12.25 -19.31 -5.57
C ASN A 83 10.95 -20.13 -5.71
N LYS A 84 10.97 -21.12 -6.60
CA LYS A 84 9.82 -22.04 -6.83
C LYS A 84 9.32 -22.74 -5.56
N VAL A 85 10.22 -23.06 -4.61
CA VAL A 85 9.83 -23.71 -3.35
C VAL A 85 8.94 -22.80 -2.51
N LEU A 86 9.17 -21.48 -2.55
CA LEU A 86 8.32 -20.51 -1.86
C LEU A 86 6.92 -20.49 -2.46
N ALA A 87 6.82 -20.46 -3.79
CA ALA A 87 5.54 -20.43 -4.51
C ALA A 87 4.72 -21.72 -4.34
N GLU A 88 5.38 -22.88 -4.24
CA GLU A 88 4.72 -24.19 -4.16
C GLU A 88 4.40 -24.62 -2.72
N ARG A 89 5.34 -24.41 -1.78
CA ARG A 89 5.24 -24.94 -0.41
C ARG A 89 4.85 -23.91 0.64
N PHE A 90 5.04 -22.63 0.34
CA PHE A 90 4.81 -21.52 1.28
C PHE A 90 3.91 -20.45 0.66
N VAL A 91 2.82 -20.89 0.04
CA VAL A 91 1.90 -20.07 -0.78
C VAL A 91 1.47 -18.77 -0.09
N VAL A 92 1.09 -18.80 1.19
CA VAL A 92 0.68 -17.58 1.92
C VAL A 92 1.84 -16.59 2.06
N LYS A 93 3.07 -17.07 2.28
CA LYS A 93 4.25 -16.20 2.34
C LYS A 93 4.60 -15.64 0.97
N TYR A 94 4.46 -16.46 -0.08
CA TYR A 94 4.60 -16.01 -1.46
C TYR A 94 3.61 -14.88 -1.79
N ILE A 95 2.33 -15.06 -1.45
CA ILE A 95 1.27 -14.05 -1.63
C ILE A 95 1.60 -12.75 -0.87
N ASN A 96 2.00 -12.87 0.39
CA ASN A 96 2.36 -11.70 1.20
C ASN A 96 3.56 -10.96 0.61
N LEU A 97 4.63 -11.67 0.22
CA LEU A 97 5.80 -11.06 -0.39
C LEU A 97 5.48 -10.45 -1.77
N THR A 98 4.62 -11.09 -2.55
CA THR A 98 4.14 -10.54 -3.84
C THR A 98 3.39 -9.22 -3.61
N THR A 99 2.61 -9.14 -2.52
CA THR A 99 1.92 -7.91 -2.13
C THR A 99 2.90 -6.81 -1.70
N VAL A 100 3.93 -7.16 -0.93
CA VAL A 100 5.03 -6.25 -0.57
C VAL A 100 5.78 -5.76 -1.81
N TYR A 101 6.10 -6.66 -2.74
CA TYR A 101 6.72 -6.29 -4.02
C TYR A 101 5.83 -5.34 -4.84
N GLY A 102 4.52 -5.58 -4.87
CA GLY A 102 3.54 -4.65 -5.47
C GLY A 102 3.60 -3.26 -4.84
N GLY A 103 3.65 -3.16 -3.51
CA GLY A 103 3.81 -1.88 -2.81
C GLY A 103 5.10 -1.14 -3.17
N LEU A 104 6.20 -1.86 -3.41
CA LEU A 104 7.45 -1.26 -3.90
C LEU A 104 7.34 -0.81 -5.36
N LEU A 105 6.70 -1.59 -6.22
CA LEU A 105 6.47 -1.23 -7.62
C LEU A 105 5.54 -0.01 -7.77
N LEU A 106 4.58 0.14 -6.84
CA LEU A 106 3.67 1.28 -6.77
C LEU A 106 4.43 2.61 -6.66
N LEU A 107 5.59 2.64 -6.00
CA LEU A 107 6.46 3.82 -5.84
C LEU A 107 7.45 4.03 -7.00
N GLY A 108 7.06 3.58 -8.19
CA GLY A 108 7.88 3.69 -9.39
C GLY A 108 7.24 4.57 -10.46
N ASP A 109 7.89 4.62 -11.61
CA ASP A 109 7.34 5.20 -12.81
C ASP A 109 6.07 4.46 -13.30
N LYS A 110 5.41 5.01 -14.33
CA LYS A 110 4.20 4.40 -14.93
C LYS A 110 4.42 2.96 -15.40
N GLN A 111 5.63 2.56 -15.81
CA GLN A 111 5.90 1.19 -16.21
C GLN A 111 5.91 0.25 -15.01
N LYS A 112 6.55 0.65 -13.90
CA LYS A 112 6.52 -0.09 -12.64
C LYS A 112 5.12 -0.18 -12.05
N VAL A 113 4.31 0.88 -12.14
CA VAL A 113 2.90 0.84 -11.71
C VAL A 113 2.09 -0.16 -12.56
N LYS A 114 2.33 -0.25 -13.88
CA LYS A 114 1.71 -1.29 -14.71
C LYS A 114 2.16 -2.70 -14.32
N GLU A 115 3.45 -2.87 -14.02
CA GLU A 115 3.98 -4.14 -13.48
C GLU A 115 3.29 -4.50 -12.17
N CYS A 116 3.08 -3.54 -11.27
CA CYS A 116 2.36 -3.74 -10.01
C CYS A 116 0.97 -4.34 -10.26
N VAL A 117 0.19 -3.75 -11.17
CA VAL A 117 -1.14 -4.26 -11.52
C VAL A 117 -1.05 -5.70 -12.05
N ASN A 118 -0.14 -5.96 -13.00
CA ASN A 118 0.01 -7.27 -13.62
C ASN A 118 0.39 -8.35 -12.60
N VAL A 119 1.33 -8.05 -11.69
CA VAL A 119 1.81 -8.97 -10.66
C VAL A 119 0.67 -9.33 -9.69
N LEU A 120 -0.05 -8.32 -9.19
CA LEU A 120 -1.11 -8.55 -8.20
C LEU A 120 -2.36 -9.20 -8.81
N GLU A 121 -2.76 -8.80 -10.02
CA GLU A 121 -3.85 -9.48 -10.72
C GLU A 121 -3.48 -10.93 -11.07
N GLY A 122 -2.25 -11.15 -11.56
CA GLY A 122 -1.74 -12.49 -11.82
C GLY A 122 -1.81 -13.36 -10.56
N MET A 123 -1.30 -12.87 -9.44
CA MET A 123 -1.39 -13.55 -8.14
C MET A 123 -2.83 -13.86 -7.75
N LEU A 124 -3.75 -12.89 -7.86
CA LEU A 124 -5.17 -13.12 -7.56
C LEU A 124 -5.82 -14.16 -8.47
N LEU A 125 -5.40 -14.26 -9.74
CA LEU A 125 -5.88 -15.27 -10.68
C LEU A 125 -5.33 -16.67 -10.38
N PHE A 126 -4.04 -16.79 -10.06
CA PHE A 126 -3.41 -18.09 -9.78
C PHE A 126 -3.82 -18.68 -8.44
N TYR A 127 -4.08 -17.84 -7.42
CA TYR A 127 -4.33 -18.29 -6.05
C TYR A 127 -5.78 -18.07 -5.57
N GLN A 128 -6.76 -18.08 -6.48
CA GLN A 128 -8.19 -17.85 -6.16
C GLN A 128 -8.76 -18.82 -5.11
N GLN A 129 -8.23 -20.04 -5.04
CA GLN A 129 -8.72 -21.09 -4.13
C GLN A 129 -8.06 -21.05 -2.75
N VAL A 130 -7.06 -20.18 -2.54
CA VAL A 130 -6.35 -20.08 -1.27
C VAL A 130 -7.10 -19.15 -0.33
N ALA A 131 -7.41 -19.62 0.89
CA ALA A 131 -8.06 -18.82 1.90
C ALA A 131 -7.06 -17.91 2.64
N PHE A 132 -6.75 -16.74 2.08
CA PHE A 132 -5.89 -15.72 2.71
C PHE A 132 -6.66 -14.48 3.17
N HIS A 133 -7.84 -14.69 3.78
CA HIS A 133 -8.81 -13.63 4.11
C HIS A 133 -8.24 -12.43 4.89
N SER A 134 -7.23 -12.62 5.74
CA SER A 134 -6.61 -11.52 6.49
C SER A 134 -5.60 -10.68 5.70
N GLY A 135 -5.12 -11.19 4.56
CA GLY A 135 -4.12 -10.54 3.70
C GLY A 135 -4.70 -9.94 2.42
N ILE A 136 -6.02 -9.95 2.25
CA ILE A 136 -6.65 -9.53 1.00
C ILE A 136 -6.81 -8.01 0.87
N ASP A 137 -7.00 -7.31 2.00
CA ASP A 137 -7.17 -5.84 2.01
C ASP A 137 -5.92 -5.12 1.48
N PRO A 138 -4.68 -5.46 1.87
CA PRO A 138 -3.47 -4.84 1.31
C PRO A 138 -3.33 -5.04 -0.21
N VAL A 139 -3.77 -6.20 -0.74
CA VAL A 139 -3.75 -6.48 -2.18
C VAL A 139 -4.68 -5.52 -2.92
N TYR A 140 -5.93 -5.41 -2.46
CA TYR A 140 -6.90 -4.51 -3.09
C TYR A 140 -6.56 -3.04 -2.88
N THR A 141 -5.98 -2.67 -1.74
CA THR A 141 -5.48 -1.32 -1.49
C THR A 141 -4.44 -0.95 -2.55
N THR A 142 -3.43 -1.79 -2.73
CA THR A 142 -2.35 -1.57 -3.71
C THR A 142 -2.89 -1.58 -5.15
N LEU A 143 -3.79 -2.50 -5.50
CA LEU A 143 -4.41 -2.55 -6.83
C LEU A 143 -5.24 -1.30 -7.15
N ILE A 144 -6.06 -0.82 -6.20
CA ILE A 144 -6.87 0.38 -6.40
C ILE A 144 -5.98 1.61 -6.54
N MET A 145 -4.96 1.76 -5.68
CA MET A 145 -3.99 2.86 -5.79
C MET A 145 -3.22 2.81 -7.12
N ALA A 146 -2.78 1.63 -7.56
CA ALA A 146 -2.06 1.46 -8.82
C ALA A 146 -2.93 1.83 -10.03
N ASN A 147 -4.16 1.32 -10.10
CA ASN A 147 -5.08 1.67 -11.18
C ASN A 147 -5.50 3.16 -11.12
N PHE A 148 -5.57 3.76 -9.92
CA PHE A 148 -5.76 5.21 -9.78
C PHE A 148 -4.61 6.02 -10.38
N CYS A 149 -3.36 5.60 -10.17
CA CYS A 149 -2.19 6.23 -10.81
C CYS A 149 -2.19 6.08 -12.33
N LEU A 150 -2.80 5.01 -12.85
CA LEU A 150 -2.96 4.76 -14.28
C LEU A 150 -4.23 5.40 -14.87
N GLU A 151 -5.07 6.02 -14.03
CA GLU A 151 -6.38 6.57 -14.39
C GLU A 151 -7.33 5.53 -15.02
N ASP A 152 -7.17 4.25 -14.67
CA ASP A 152 -8.02 3.15 -15.14
C ASP A 152 -9.26 3.00 -14.24
N TYR A 153 -10.25 3.88 -14.46
CA TYR A 153 -11.46 3.94 -13.64
C TYR A 153 -12.31 2.67 -13.70
N GLU A 154 -12.29 1.96 -14.84
CA GLU A 154 -13.01 0.68 -15.00
C GLU A 154 -12.41 -0.39 -14.07
N GLN A 155 -11.07 -0.53 -14.06
CA GLN A 155 -10.42 -1.50 -13.18
C GLN A 155 -10.54 -1.12 -11.70
N ILE A 156 -10.53 0.17 -11.36
CA ILE A 156 -10.80 0.63 -9.98
C ILE A 156 -12.19 0.16 -9.53
N GLU A 157 -13.22 0.35 -10.36
CA GLU A 157 -14.58 -0.08 -10.01
C GLU A 157 -14.69 -1.60 -9.89
N LYS A 158 -14.09 -2.35 -10.82
CA LYS A 158 -14.06 -3.81 -10.77
C LYS A 158 -13.37 -4.32 -9.50
N ASN A 159 -12.21 -3.76 -9.16
CA ASN A 159 -11.45 -4.17 -7.97
C ASN A 159 -12.12 -3.76 -6.66
N TYR A 160 -12.78 -2.60 -6.62
CA TYR A 160 -13.60 -2.20 -5.48
C TYR A 160 -14.78 -3.15 -5.24
N ARG A 161 -15.49 -3.57 -6.29
CA ARG A 161 -16.58 -4.57 -6.19
C ARG A 161 -16.06 -5.93 -5.72
N ARG A 162 -14.91 -6.37 -6.25
CA ARG A 162 -14.25 -7.62 -5.82
C ARG A 162 -13.85 -7.56 -4.35
N TYR A 163 -13.26 -6.44 -3.90
CA TYR A 163 -12.93 -6.19 -2.50
C TYR A 163 -14.15 -6.35 -1.59
N LYS A 164 -15.25 -5.62 -1.86
CA LYS A 164 -16.48 -5.70 -1.04
C LYS A 164 -17.06 -7.12 -0.99
N LYS A 165 -17.00 -7.86 -2.09
CA LYS A 165 -17.43 -9.26 -2.16
C LYS A 165 -16.53 -10.18 -1.33
N SER A 166 -15.21 -10.03 -1.47
CA SER A 166 -14.20 -10.83 -0.77
C SER A 166 -14.24 -10.64 0.74
N THR A 167 -14.48 -9.42 1.22
CA THR A 167 -14.55 -9.12 2.66
C THR A 167 -15.94 -9.31 3.26
N LYS A 168 -16.97 -9.51 2.42
CA LYS A 168 -18.39 -9.50 2.82
C LYS A 168 -18.75 -8.24 3.63
N GLY A 169 -18.08 -7.12 3.34
CA GLY A 169 -18.25 -5.86 4.05
C GLY A 169 -17.64 -5.81 5.46
N LYS A 170 -16.85 -6.82 5.87
CA LYS A 170 -16.10 -6.76 7.13
C LYS A 170 -14.81 -5.99 6.92
N THR A 171 -14.51 -5.06 7.83
CA THR A 171 -13.23 -4.35 7.87
C THR A 171 -12.21 -5.22 8.62
N VAL A 172 -11.15 -5.68 7.95
CA VAL A 172 -10.05 -6.41 8.62
C VAL A 172 -8.98 -5.44 9.11
N ASN A 173 -8.57 -4.52 8.24
CA ASN A 173 -7.69 -3.41 8.59
C ASN A 173 -8.39 -2.08 8.25
N SER A 174 -8.62 -1.23 9.25
CA SER A 174 -9.37 0.02 9.03
C SER A 174 -8.62 1.05 8.19
N GLU A 175 -7.29 1.07 8.24
CA GLU A 175 -6.50 1.97 7.40
C GLU A 175 -6.65 1.61 5.92
N ASN A 176 -6.51 0.32 5.60
CA ASN A 176 -6.66 -0.19 4.24
C ASN A 176 -8.08 0.03 3.71
N ASP A 177 -9.10 -0.23 4.53
CA ASP A 177 -10.50 -0.04 4.15
C ASP A 177 -10.81 1.44 3.85
N LEU A 178 -10.37 2.36 4.71
CA LEU A 178 -10.50 3.80 4.49
C LEU A 178 -9.74 4.24 3.23
N THR A 179 -8.53 3.72 3.01
CA THR A 179 -7.73 4.02 1.81
C THR A 179 -8.45 3.53 0.54
N ILE A 180 -8.93 2.29 0.51
CA ILE A 180 -9.70 1.73 -0.60
C ILE A 180 -10.91 2.61 -0.91
N HIS A 181 -11.68 3.00 0.11
CA HIS A 181 -12.84 3.87 -0.05
C HIS A 181 -12.45 5.25 -0.59
N ALA A 182 -11.43 5.88 -0.04
CA ALA A 182 -10.99 7.20 -0.45
C ALA A 182 -10.57 7.24 -1.93
N TYR A 183 -9.70 6.31 -2.36
CA TYR A 183 -9.25 6.26 -3.75
C TYR A 183 -10.38 5.91 -4.71
N TYR A 184 -11.31 5.02 -4.31
CA TYR A 184 -12.49 4.74 -5.11
C TYR A 184 -13.38 5.98 -5.28
N TYR A 185 -13.66 6.73 -4.21
CA TYR A 185 -14.49 7.94 -4.31
C TYR A 185 -13.79 9.07 -5.07
N ALA A 186 -12.50 9.26 -4.87
CA ALA A 186 -11.69 10.18 -5.66
C ALA A 186 -11.74 9.81 -7.15
N ALA A 187 -11.55 8.53 -7.49
CA ALA A 187 -11.65 8.02 -8.86
C ALA A 187 -13.03 8.29 -9.48
N LYS A 188 -14.12 7.95 -8.78
CA LYS A 188 -15.48 8.17 -9.30
C LYS A 188 -15.81 9.65 -9.46
N TRP A 189 -15.31 10.52 -8.58
CA TRP A 189 -15.46 11.96 -8.79
C TRP A 189 -14.67 12.42 -10.02
N ARG A 190 -13.42 11.98 -10.19
CA ARG A 190 -12.62 12.33 -11.38
C ARG A 190 -13.25 11.84 -12.69
N GLU A 191 -13.93 10.70 -12.67
CA GLU A 191 -14.58 10.12 -13.84
C GLU A 191 -15.87 10.87 -14.24
N ASN A 192 -16.71 11.28 -13.29
CA ASN A 192 -18.07 11.78 -13.59
C ASN A 192 -18.50 13.05 -12.87
N GLY A 193 -17.66 13.64 -12.02
CA GLY A 193 -17.88 14.92 -11.33
C GLY A 193 -19.03 14.93 -10.31
N ARG A 194 -19.64 13.78 -9.96
CA ARG A 194 -20.84 13.77 -9.10
C ARG A 194 -20.51 14.12 -7.65
N ASN A 195 -21.20 15.13 -7.11
CA ASN A 195 -21.04 15.62 -5.73
C ASN A 195 -21.24 14.55 -4.65
N GLN A 196 -22.01 13.49 -4.91
CA GLN A 196 -22.16 12.39 -3.96
C GLN A 196 -20.82 11.74 -3.57
N TYR A 197 -19.84 11.70 -4.48
CA TYR A 197 -18.54 11.11 -4.21
C TYR A 197 -17.62 12.05 -3.45
N VAL A 198 -17.79 13.36 -3.62
CA VAL A 198 -17.12 14.38 -2.80
C VAL A 198 -17.54 14.24 -1.34
N LYS A 199 -18.85 14.14 -1.07
CA LYS A 199 -19.38 13.94 0.29
C LYS A 199 -18.83 12.68 0.95
N LYS A 200 -18.86 11.56 0.23
CA LYS A 200 -18.32 10.29 0.72
C LYS A 200 -16.81 10.32 0.96
N LEU A 201 -16.06 11.05 0.14
CA LEU A 201 -14.63 11.24 0.36
C LEU A 201 -14.37 12.10 1.61
N ALA A 202 -15.17 13.16 1.82
CA ALA A 202 -15.11 13.98 3.03
C ALA A 202 -15.33 13.14 4.29
N GLU A 203 -16.38 12.31 4.32
CA GLU A 203 -16.69 11.40 5.43
C GLU A 203 -15.54 10.41 5.72
N VAL A 204 -14.86 9.92 4.69
CA VAL A 204 -13.69 9.03 4.87
C VAL A 204 -12.52 9.79 5.47
N ILE A 205 -12.27 11.03 5.03
CA ILE A 205 -11.21 11.88 5.58
C ILE A 205 -11.51 12.22 7.05
N GLU A 206 -12.75 12.58 7.40
CA GLU A 206 -13.18 12.81 8.79
C GLU A 206 -12.87 11.62 9.70
N GLN A 207 -13.17 10.40 9.27
CA GLN A 207 -12.85 9.19 10.03
C GLN A 207 -11.34 8.98 10.28
N THR A 208 -10.46 9.57 9.46
CA THR A 208 -9.02 9.55 9.73
C THR A 208 -8.57 10.57 10.78
N PHE A 209 -9.38 11.59 11.08
CA PHE A 209 -9.11 12.52 12.18
C PHE A 209 -9.42 11.90 13.55
N GLU A 210 -10.38 10.97 13.62
CA GLU A 210 -10.77 10.28 14.86
C GLU A 210 -9.70 9.32 15.40
N LYS A 211 -8.66 9.01 14.60
CA LYS A 211 -7.65 7.99 14.91
C LYS A 211 -6.24 8.56 14.79
N HIS A 212 -5.55 8.73 15.91
CA HIS A 212 -4.19 9.28 15.96
C HIS A 212 -3.18 8.52 15.08
N ASN A 213 -3.31 7.19 14.97
CA ASN A 213 -2.40 6.36 14.18
C ASN A 213 -2.59 6.47 12.65
N LEU A 214 -3.55 7.27 12.17
CA LEU A 214 -3.84 7.45 10.75
C LEU A 214 -3.37 8.81 10.18
N GLU A 215 -2.52 9.53 10.90
CA GLU A 215 -2.02 10.84 10.47
C GLU A 215 -1.37 10.81 9.08
N LYS A 216 -0.54 9.80 8.79
CA LYS A 216 0.11 9.66 7.47
C LYS A 216 -0.91 9.38 6.37
N THR A 217 -1.87 8.49 6.64
CA THR A 217 -2.97 8.18 5.73
C THR A 217 -3.76 9.44 5.41
N ARG A 218 -4.14 10.21 6.45
CA ARG A 218 -4.85 11.48 6.34
C ARG A 218 -4.11 12.48 5.46
N LYS A 219 -2.80 12.66 5.71
CA LYS A 219 -1.96 13.54 4.89
C LYS A 219 -1.98 13.13 3.41
N ASN A 220 -1.81 11.84 3.12
CA ASN A 220 -1.84 11.33 1.75
C ASN A 220 -3.20 11.56 1.07
N LEU A 221 -4.32 11.43 1.79
CA LEU A 221 -5.64 11.70 1.25
C LEU A 221 -5.87 13.19 0.95
N LEU A 222 -5.41 14.07 1.85
CA LEU A 222 -5.47 15.51 1.65
C LEU A 222 -4.59 15.97 0.47
N ASP A 223 -3.42 15.37 0.30
CA ASP A 223 -2.52 15.65 -0.83
C ASP A 223 -3.20 15.32 -2.17
N ILE A 224 -3.95 14.22 -2.25
CA ILE A 224 -4.71 13.85 -3.46
C ILE A 224 -5.85 14.83 -3.73
N VAL A 225 -6.59 15.21 -2.68
CA VAL A 225 -7.67 16.21 -2.78
C VAL A 225 -7.12 17.53 -3.31
N ALA A 226 -5.99 17.99 -2.76
CA ALA A 226 -5.33 19.22 -3.18
C ALA A 226 -4.82 19.13 -4.62
N TYR A 227 -4.10 18.05 -4.96
CA TYR A 227 -3.51 17.86 -6.29
C TYR A 227 -4.56 17.83 -7.41
N TYR A 228 -5.65 17.07 -7.20
CA TYR A 228 -6.74 16.97 -8.18
C TYR A 228 -7.82 18.05 -8.03
N LYS A 229 -7.66 18.97 -7.06
CA LYS A 229 -8.62 20.05 -6.77
C LYS A 229 -10.04 19.53 -6.56
N ILE A 230 -10.15 18.42 -5.82
CA ILE A 230 -11.46 17.85 -5.46
C ILE A 230 -12.14 18.83 -4.49
N PRO A 231 -13.40 19.27 -4.73
CA PRO A 231 -14.05 20.32 -3.94
C PRO A 231 -14.59 19.77 -2.62
N VAL A 232 -13.74 19.15 -1.81
CA VAL A 232 -14.07 18.66 -0.48
C VAL A 232 -14.14 19.86 0.47
N GLU A 233 -15.32 20.12 1.03
CA GLU A 233 -15.49 21.12 2.07
C GLU A 233 -14.95 20.55 3.40
N LEU A 234 -13.78 21.02 3.82
CA LEU A 234 -13.15 20.61 5.09
C LEU A 234 -13.70 21.43 6.27
N ALA A 235 -15.02 21.70 6.28
CA ALA A 235 -15.67 22.78 7.04
C ALA A 235 -15.52 22.71 8.59
N ASN A 236 -14.90 21.66 9.14
CA ASN A 236 -14.67 21.49 10.59
C ASN A 236 -13.26 20.99 10.97
N MET A 237 -12.28 20.94 10.05
CA MET A 237 -11.06 20.15 10.27
C MET A 237 -9.83 20.92 10.79
N GLU A 238 -9.83 22.27 10.76
CA GLU A 238 -8.72 23.09 11.28
C GLU A 238 -8.80 23.30 12.82
N ASN A 239 -9.93 22.99 13.46
CA ASN A 239 -10.12 23.21 14.89
C ASN A 239 -9.57 22.11 15.81
N ASN A 240 -9.04 21.00 15.26
CA ASN A 240 -8.44 19.90 16.03
C ASN A 240 -6.91 19.79 15.87
N SER A 241 -6.26 20.77 15.23
CA SER A 241 -4.80 20.81 15.02
C SER A 241 -4.02 21.61 16.08
N TYR A 242 -4.62 21.89 17.24
CA TYR A 242 -3.89 22.36 18.41
C TYR A 242 -4.14 21.41 19.57
N PHE A 243 -3.19 20.51 19.84
CA PHE A 243 -2.58 20.19 21.14
C PHE A 243 -1.68 18.95 21.01
#